data_AF-A0A9W9NET2-F1
#
_entry.id   AF-A0A9W9NET2-F1
#
_cell.length_a   1.000
_cell.length_b   1.000
_cell.length_c   1.000
_cell.angle_alpha   90.00
_cell.angle_beta   90.00
_cell.angle_gamma   90.00
#
_symmetry.space_group_name_H-M   'P 1'
#
loop_
_entity.id
_entity.type
_entity.pdbx_description
1 polymer ?
#
loop_
_entity_poly.entity_id
_entity_poly.type
_entity_poly.pdbx_seq_one_letter_code
_entity_poly.pdbx_strand_id
1 'polypeptide(L)'
;MSKTQTPARRLLIFQEARNPQNTAEIVYLPVNKLGLPICGDGPELPSILELPLRILKVFTEIFNQPKYKGWAVLGAGPYHDTSEEGKFYAVVLESTQTSGGQGQVQAQPEVNMQTP
;
A
#
# COMPACT_ATOMS: atom_id res chain seq x y z
N MET A 1 -3.41 23.26 -14.71
CA MET A 1 -2.49 22.12 -14.48
C MET A 1 -3.06 21.30 -13.34
N SER A 2 -3.68 20.16 -13.64
CA SER A 2 -4.29 19.25 -12.66
C SER A 2 -3.20 18.68 -11.75
N LYS A 3 -3.28 18.98 -10.44
CA LYS A 3 -2.43 18.36 -9.41
C LYS A 3 -2.64 16.85 -9.51
N THR A 4 -1.64 16.13 -9.99
CA THR A 4 -1.64 14.67 -10.00
C THR A 4 -1.66 14.21 -8.55
N GLN A 5 -2.86 13.85 -8.08
CA GLN A 5 -3.07 13.15 -6.82
C GLN A 5 -2.23 11.88 -6.88
N THR A 6 -1.14 11.82 -6.11
CA THR A 6 -0.32 10.61 -6.00
C THR A 6 -1.27 9.47 -5.62
N PRO A 7 -1.33 8.35 -6.35
CA PRO A 7 -2.30 7.31 -6.06
C PRO A 7 -2.02 6.80 -4.65
N ALA A 8 -2.98 7.09 -3.76
CA ALA A 8 -2.85 6.84 -2.32
C ALA A 8 -2.78 5.33 -2.02
N ARG A 9 -3.15 4.47 -2.97
CA ARG A 9 -3.29 3.03 -2.79
C ARG A 9 -2.45 2.21 -3.78
N ARG A 10 -1.85 1.13 -3.28
CA ARG A 10 -1.03 0.19 -4.04
C ARG A 10 -1.46 -1.25 -3.77
N LEU A 11 -1.44 -2.09 -4.81
CA LEU A 11 -1.63 -3.53 -4.71
C LEU A 11 -0.28 -4.24 -4.73
N LEU A 12 0.01 -5.05 -3.72
CA LEU A 12 1.15 -5.97 -3.69
C LEU A 12 0.64 -7.40 -3.79
N ILE A 13 1.37 -8.22 -4.55
CA ILE A 13 1.14 -9.65 -4.72
C ILE A 13 2.35 -10.39 -4.17
N PHE A 14 2.10 -11.36 -3.31
CA PHE A 14 3.11 -12.24 -2.73
C PHE A 14 2.85 -13.67 -3.16
N GLN A 15 3.89 -14.36 -3.63
CA GLN A 15 3.86 -15.79 -3.90
C GLN A 15 4.34 -16.55 -2.67
N GLU A 16 3.57 -17.56 -2.26
CA GLU A 16 4.00 -18.55 -1.28
C GLU A 16 5.03 -19.49 -1.95
N ALA A 17 6.24 -19.55 -1.42
CA ALA A 17 7.33 -20.38 -1.94
C ALA A 17 8.05 -21.10 -0.79
N ARG A 18 8.76 -22.19 -1.11
CA ARG A 18 9.68 -22.84 -0.14
C ARG A 18 11.02 -22.14 -0.14
N ASN A 19 11.61 -21.93 1.04
CA ASN A 19 12.94 -21.37 1.15
C ASN A 19 13.96 -22.35 0.52
N PRO A 20 14.77 -21.93 -0.48
CA PRO A 20 15.77 -22.80 -1.10
C PRO A 20 16.85 -23.31 -0.13
N GLN A 21 17.15 -22.53 0.92
CA GLN A 21 18.15 -22.89 1.94
C GLN A 21 17.57 -23.77 3.05
N ASN A 22 16.24 -23.75 3.21
CA ASN A 22 15.52 -24.55 4.20
C ASN A 22 14.13 -24.91 3.68
N THR A 23 14.00 -26.07 3.03
CA THR A 23 12.75 -26.44 2.34
C THR A 23 11.56 -26.69 3.27
N ALA A 24 11.79 -26.80 4.59
CA ALA A 24 10.73 -26.87 5.60
C ALA A 24 10.10 -25.50 5.89
N GLU A 25 10.79 -24.41 5.54
CA GLU A 25 10.34 -23.04 5.73
C GLU A 25 9.58 -22.53 4.50
N ILE A 26 8.45 -21.87 4.75
CA ILE A 26 7.68 -21.19 3.71
C ILE A 26 7.97 -19.70 3.80
N VAL A 27 8.33 -19.12 2.66
CA VAL A 27 8.60 -17.69 2.47
C VAL A 27 7.58 -17.08 1.52
N TYR A 28 7.43 -15.76 1.61
CA TYR A 28 6.46 -15.00 0.82
C TYR A 28 7.22 -13.98 -0.01
N LEU A 29 7.32 -14.25 -1.30
CA LEU A 29 8.15 -13.48 -2.22
C LEU A 29 7.28 -12.44 -2.94
N PRO A 30 7.64 -11.14 -2.87
CA PRO A 30 6.89 -10.12 -3.59
C PRO A 30 7.07 -10.31 -5.10
N VAL A 31 5.97 -10.52 -5.82
CA VAL A 31 5.95 -10.61 -7.28
C VAL A 31 6.20 -9.23 -7.89
N ASN A 32 5.56 -8.20 -7.33
CA ASN A 32 5.67 -6.81 -7.78
C ASN A 32 6.25 -5.90 -6.68
N LYS A 33 7.57 -5.70 -6.69
CA LYS A 33 8.30 -4.98 -5.63
C LYS A 33 7.85 -3.54 -5.38
N LEU A 34 7.36 -2.84 -6.41
CA LEU A 34 6.94 -1.43 -6.32
C LEU A 34 5.44 -1.25 -6.00
N GLY A 35 4.66 -2.34 -6.03
CA GLY A 35 3.20 -2.28 -5.98
C GLY A 35 2.58 -1.72 -7.26
N LEU A 36 1.48 -2.33 -7.71
CA LEU A 36 0.69 -1.79 -8.81
C LEU A 36 -0.14 -0.62 -8.29
N PRO A 37 -0.16 0.55 -8.96
CA PRO A 37 -1.03 1.65 -8.57
C PRO A 37 -2.49 1.23 -8.72
N ILE A 38 -3.31 1.55 -7.71
CA ILE A 38 -4.75 1.33 -7.78
C ILE A 38 -5.41 2.62 -8.26
N CYS A 39 -6.17 2.53 -9.36
CA CYS A 39 -7.04 3.59 -9.84
C CYS A 39 -8.49 3.24 -9.48
N GLY A 40 -9.26 4.20 -8.94
CA GLY A 40 -10.64 3.97 -8.50
C GLY A 40 -10.73 3.24 -7.15
N ASP A 41 -11.79 2.45 -6.96
CA ASP A 41 -12.06 1.78 -5.68
C ASP A 41 -11.08 0.64 -5.36
N GLY A 42 -10.51 0.02 -6.40
CA GLY A 42 -9.58 -1.10 -6.25
C GLY A 42 -10.26 -2.44 -5.97
N PRO A 43 -9.48 -3.51 -5.78
CA PRO A 43 -10.03 -4.82 -5.45
C PRO A 43 -10.58 -4.82 -4.02
N GLU A 44 -11.78 -5.36 -3.84
CA GLU A 44 -12.31 -5.69 -2.53
C GLU A 44 -11.57 -6.91 -1.99
N LEU A 45 -10.81 -6.71 -0.91
CA LEU A 45 -10.13 -7.76 -0.18
C LEU A 45 -10.71 -7.87 1.23
N PRO A 46 -10.71 -9.08 1.83
CA PRO A 46 -11.14 -9.24 3.21
C PRO A 46 -10.19 -8.52 4.18
N SER A 47 -10.62 -8.42 5.43
CA SER A 47 -9.76 -7.90 6.48
C SER A 47 -8.53 -8.78 6.61
N ILE A 48 -7.35 -8.16 6.80
CA ILE A 48 -6.11 -8.89 7.06
C ILE A 48 -6.26 -9.85 8.25
N LEU A 49 -7.12 -9.53 9.22
CA LEU A 49 -7.37 -10.35 10.41
C LEU A 49 -8.08 -11.67 10.11
N GLU A 50 -8.68 -11.82 8.93
CA GLU A 50 -9.30 -13.07 8.47
C GLU A 50 -8.27 -14.07 7.93
N LEU A 51 -7.01 -13.63 7.75
CA LEU A 51 -5.94 -14.53 7.32
C LEU A 51 -5.51 -15.47 8.46
N PRO A 52 -5.02 -16.68 8.13
CA PRO A 52 -4.44 -17.57 9.13
C PRO A 52 -3.31 -16.91 9.90
N LEU A 53 -3.18 -17.21 11.20
CA LEU A 53 -2.16 -16.63 12.09
C LEU A 53 -0.73 -16.73 11.55
N ARG A 54 -0.42 -17.82 10.84
CA ARG A 54 0.87 -18.00 10.17
C ARG A 54 1.16 -16.89 9.16
N ILE A 55 0.16 -16.50 8.36
CA ILE A 55 0.27 -15.44 7.35
C ILE A 55 0.36 -14.08 8.03
N LEU A 56 -0.47 -13.84 9.04
CA LEU A 56 -0.44 -12.63 9.85
C LEU A 56 0.96 -12.35 10.42
N LYS A 57 1.60 -13.38 10.98
CA LYS A 57 2.97 -13.28 11.48
C LYS A 57 3.95 -12.85 10.38
N VAL A 58 3.93 -13.53 9.24
CA VAL A 58 4.82 -13.21 8.12
C VAL A 58 4.58 -11.80 7.60
N PHE A 59 3.33 -11.40 7.38
CA PHE A 59 3.01 -10.07 6.86
C PHE A 59 3.41 -8.98 7.85
N THR A 60 3.26 -9.24 9.16
CA THR A 60 3.78 -8.34 10.19
C THR A 60 5.29 -8.15 10.05
N GLU A 61 6.05 -9.24 9.89
CA GLU A 61 7.50 -9.18 9.68
C GLU A 61 7.89 -8.44 8.39
N ILE A 62 7.16 -8.69 7.29
CA ILE A 62 7.40 -8.03 6.00
C ILE A 62 7.11 -6.53 6.10
N PHE A 63 5.96 -6.13 6.63
CA PHE A 63 5.52 -4.74 6.66
C PHE A 63 6.17 -3.91 7.77
N ASN A 64 6.86 -4.55 8.73
CA ASN A 64 7.76 -3.86 9.67
C ASN A 64 9.08 -3.39 9.01
N GLN A 65 9.39 -3.80 7.78
CA GLN A 65 10.60 -3.34 7.09
C GLN A 65 10.54 -1.83 6.79
N PRO A 66 11.68 -1.10 6.87
CA PRO A 66 11.72 0.36 6.66
C PRO A 66 11.08 0.85 5.35
N LYS A 67 11.13 0.05 4.28
CA LYS A 67 10.56 0.38 2.98
C LYS A 67 9.04 0.56 2.98
N TYR A 68 8.34 -0.02 3.97
CA TYR A 68 6.89 0.11 4.13
C TYR A 68 6.50 1.14 5.19
N LYS A 69 7.47 1.88 5.76
CA LYS A 69 7.16 2.99 6.66
C LYS A 69 6.28 4.01 5.93
N GLY A 70 5.20 4.43 6.58
CA GLY A 70 4.24 5.35 5.99
C GLY A 70 3.22 4.69 5.06
N TRP A 71 3.07 3.37 5.13
CA TRP A 71 2.01 2.60 4.47
C TRP A 71 1.21 1.81 5.50
N ALA A 72 -0.10 1.76 5.33
CA ALA A 72 -1.04 0.98 6.11
C ALA A 72 -1.65 -0.13 5.25
N VAL A 73 -1.84 -1.32 5.81
CA VAL A 73 -2.57 -2.40 5.13
C VAL A 73 -4.07 -2.16 5.29
N LEU A 74 -4.79 -2.06 4.17
CA LEU A 74 -6.25 -1.90 4.17
C LEU A 74 -6.98 -3.25 4.09
N GLY A 75 -6.41 -4.20 3.36
CA GLY A 75 -7.01 -5.52 3.15
C GLY A 75 -6.00 -6.49 2.59
N ALA A 76 -6.18 -7.77 2.88
CA ALA A 76 -5.29 -8.82 2.41
C ALA A 76 -6.04 -10.14 2.29
N GLY A 77 -5.81 -10.87 1.20
CA GLY A 77 -6.54 -12.10 0.92
C GLY A 77 -5.80 -13.02 -0.05
N PRO A 78 -6.24 -14.29 -0.18
CA PRO A 78 -5.79 -15.16 -1.26
C PRO A 78 -6.05 -14.49 -2.62
N TYR A 79 -5.06 -14.57 -3.51
CA TYR A 79 -5.17 -14.11 -4.89
C TYR A 79 -5.01 -15.31 -5.81
N HIS A 80 -5.97 -15.49 -6.72
CA HIS A 80 -5.93 -16.56 -7.70
C HIS A 80 -5.69 -15.94 -9.07
N ASP A 81 -4.47 -16.08 -9.57
CA ASP A 81 -4.15 -15.77 -10.95
C ASP A 81 -4.35 -17.04 -11.77
N THR A 82 -5.33 -17.04 -12.67
CA THR A 82 -5.60 -18.21 -13.52
C THR A 82 -4.49 -18.49 -14.54
N SER A 83 -3.57 -17.55 -14.73
CA SER A 83 -2.46 -17.67 -15.68
C SER A 83 -1.17 -18.26 -15.07
N GLU A 84 -1.07 -18.33 -13.75
CA GLU A 84 0.15 -18.71 -13.03
C GLU A 84 -0.10 -19.84 -12.03
N GLU A 85 0.75 -20.86 -12.03
CA GLU A 85 0.69 -21.92 -11.03
C GLU A 85 1.26 -21.44 -9.68
N GLY A 86 0.50 -21.65 -8.60
CA GLY A 86 0.98 -21.40 -7.24
C GLY A 86 -0.08 -20.82 -6.34
N LYS A 87 0.35 -20.49 -5.12
CA LYS A 87 -0.51 -19.87 -4.10
C LYS A 87 -0.04 -18.45 -3.87
N PHE A 88 -0.95 -17.50 -4.07
CA PHE A 88 -0.65 -16.08 -3.98
C PHE A 88 -1.54 -15.37 -2.97
N TYR A 89 -1.07 -14.23 -2.51
CA TYR A 89 -1.81 -13.33 -1.64
C TYR A 89 -1.72 -11.92 -2.17
N ALA A 90 -2.86 -11.25 -2.24
CA ALA A 90 -2.95 -9.83 -2.53
C ALA A 90 -2.99 -9.04 -1.22
N VAL A 91 -2.33 -7.88 -1.21
CA VAL A 91 -2.35 -6.91 -0.11
C VAL A 91 -2.54 -5.52 -0.68
N VAL A 92 -3.59 -4.83 -0.21
CA VAL A 92 -3.82 -3.42 -0.52
C VAL A 92 -3.15 -2.57 0.56
N LEU A 93 -2.26 -1.69 0.12
CA LEU A 93 -1.63 -0.68 0.95
C LEU A 93 -2.20 0.71 0.66
N GLU A 94 -2.29 1.53 1.69
CA GLU A 94 -2.58 2.96 1.59
C GLU A 94 -1.46 3.79 2.22
N SER A 95 -1.05 4.88 1.57
CA SER A 95 -0.05 5.78 2.14
C SER A 95 -0.64 6.59 3.28
N THR A 96 0.02 6.57 4.44
CA THR A 96 -0.36 7.37 5.61
C THR A 96 0.12 8.82 5.51
N GLN A 97 0.90 9.16 4.46
CA GLN A 97 1.25 10.54 4.16
C GLN A 97 0.03 11.22 3.55
N THR A 98 -0.77 11.85 4.40
CA THR A 98 -1.83 12.75 3.96
C THR A 98 -1.25 13.77 2.97
N SER A 99 -1.90 13.95 1.84
CA SER A 99 -1.61 15.05 0.92
C SER A 99 -2.03 16.38 1.57
N GLY A 100 -1.30 16.84 2.57
CA GLY A 100 -1.52 18.13 3.22
C GLY A 100 -0.69 19.23 2.58
N GLY A 101 -1.29 20.09 1.74
CA GLY A 101 -0.60 21.28 1.22
C GLY A 101 -1.45 22.25 0.39
N GLN A 102 -1.77 23.40 1.03
CA GLN A 102 -2.42 24.66 0.57
C GLN A 102 -3.94 24.71 0.78
N GLY A 103 -4.52 25.63 1.57
CA GLY A 103 -4.03 26.83 2.25
C GLY A 103 -5.18 27.85 2.28
N GLN A 104 -5.73 28.15 3.44
CA GLN A 104 -6.51 29.38 3.68
C GLN A 104 -6.06 29.98 5.01
N VAL A 105 -4.87 30.57 5.00
CA VAL A 105 -4.67 31.77 5.78
C VAL A 105 -5.19 32.88 4.87
N GLN A 106 -6.40 33.34 5.12
CA GLN A 106 -6.95 34.51 4.43
C GLN A 106 -6.22 35.73 4.97
N ALA A 107 -5.06 36.03 4.36
CA ALA A 107 -4.46 37.35 4.49
C ALA A 107 -5.43 38.34 3.85
N GLN A 108 -6.00 39.21 4.69
CA GLN A 108 -6.77 40.36 4.24
C GLN A 108 -5.86 41.24 3.36
N PRO A 109 -6.33 41.78 2.23
CA PRO A 109 -5.51 42.69 1.44
C PRO A 109 -5.38 44.01 2.19
N GLU A 110 -4.14 44.35 2.54
CA GLU A 110 -3.71 45.68 2.96
C GLU A 110 -3.99 46.66 1.80
N VAL A 111 -4.98 47.55 1.97
CA VAL A 111 -5.23 48.64 1.02
C VAL A 111 -4.18 49.72 1.27
N ASN A 112 -3.12 49.66 0.47
CA ASN A 112 -2.10 50.70 0.41
C ASN A 112 -2.65 51.91 -0.37
N MET A 113 -3.13 52.94 0.34
CA MET A 113 -3.40 54.25 -0.24
C MET A 113 -2.16 55.13 -0.03
N GLN A 114 -1.36 55.26 -1.09
CA GLN A 114 -0.22 56.17 -1.12
C GLN A 114 -0.63 57.52 -1.71
N THR A 115 -0.50 58.56 -0.88
CA THR A 115 0.03 59.93 -1.18
C THR A 115 -0.78 60.88 -2.05
N PRO A 116 -0.55 62.22 -1.97
CA PRO A 116 0.43 62.98 -1.19
C PRO A 116 -0.13 63.78 -0.01
#